data_AF-A0AAV7LKV0-F1
#
_entry.id   AF-A0AAV7LKV0-F1
#
_cell.length_a   1.000
_cell.length_b   1.000
_cell.length_c   1.000
_cell.angle_alpha   90.00
_cell.angle_beta   90.00
_cell.angle_gamma   90.00
#
_symmetry.space_group_name_H-M   'P 1'
#
loop_
_entity.id
_entity.type
_entity.pdbx_description
1 polymer ?
#
loop_
_entity_poly.entity_id
_entity_poly.type
_entity_poly.pdbx_seq_one_letter_code
_entity_poly.pdbx_strand_id
1 'polypeptide(L)'
;HPAKEHDSRNLHKIVPPYKEGDDINKWFAALERACVVQDVPQRQWAAILWLSFSGKGRDRLLTVKENDANNFTVLKNALLDGYGLTTEQYRIKFRETKKESSQDWVDFIDHSVKALEGWLH
;
A
#
# COMPACT_ATOMS: atom_id res chain seq x y z
N HIS A 1 7.96 15.20 -32.15
CA HIS A 1 7.71 15.67 -30.77
C HIS A 1 8.91 15.30 -29.92
N PRO A 2 9.53 16.21 -29.16
CA PRO A 2 10.59 15.81 -28.25
C PRO A 2 9.92 15.03 -27.10
N ALA A 3 10.40 13.82 -26.85
CA ALA A 3 10.02 13.04 -25.68
C ALA A 3 10.26 13.92 -24.45
N LYS A 4 9.21 14.18 -23.67
CA LYS A 4 9.34 14.94 -22.43
C LYS A 4 10.28 14.14 -21.53
N GLU A 5 11.52 14.57 -21.38
CA GLU A 5 12.40 14.07 -20.34
C GLU A 5 11.72 14.36 -19.00
N HIS A 6 11.07 13.35 -18.43
CA HIS A 6 10.42 13.50 -17.14
C HIS A 6 11.52 13.60 -16.09
N ASP A 7 11.72 14.81 -15.57
CA ASP A 7 12.70 15.10 -14.53
C ASP A 7 12.37 14.27 -13.29
N SER A 8 13.31 13.40 -12.90
CA SER A 8 13.25 12.54 -11.72
C SER A 8 12.82 13.31 -10.46
N ARG A 9 13.07 14.62 -10.43
CA ARG A 9 12.73 15.54 -9.34
C ARG A 9 11.23 15.70 -9.06
N ASN A 10 10.32 15.25 -9.95
CA ASN A 10 8.86 15.39 -9.74
C ASN A 10 8.10 14.07 -9.57
N LEU A 11 8.79 12.92 -9.49
CA LEU A 11 8.14 11.61 -9.37
C LEU A 11 7.21 11.49 -8.14
N HIS A 12 7.57 12.15 -7.03
CA HIS A 12 6.75 12.20 -5.81
C HIS A 12 5.43 12.98 -5.96
N LYS A 13 5.19 13.67 -7.09
CA LYS A 13 3.97 14.43 -7.37
C LYS A 13 2.99 13.67 -8.27
N ILE A 14 3.38 12.50 -8.80
CA ILE A 14 2.53 11.71 -9.70
C ILE A 14 1.30 11.18 -8.96
N VAL A 15 1.49 10.74 -7.72
CA VAL A 15 0.42 10.35 -6.80
C VAL A 15 0.72 10.84 -5.39
N PRO A 16 -0.31 11.06 -4.56
CA PRO A 16 -0.11 11.21 -3.13
C PRO A 16 0.62 9.99 -2.54
N PRO A 17 1.53 10.18 -1.56
CA PRO A 17 2.11 9.08 -0.81
C PRO A 17 1.02 8.17 -0.25
N TYR A 18 1.32 6.87 -0.18
CA TYR A 18 0.41 5.90 0.41
C TYR A 18 0.24 6.20 1.90
N LYS A 19 -1.00 6.20 2.39
CA LYS A 19 -1.31 6.34 3.80
C LYS A 19 -1.61 4.97 4.39
N GLU A 20 -1.03 4.66 5.55
CA GLU A 20 -1.33 3.40 6.23
C GLU A 20 -2.83 3.30 6.55
N GLY A 21 -3.46 2.23 6.08
CA GLY A 21 -4.91 2.02 6.20
C GLY A 21 -5.69 2.35 4.93
N ASP A 22 -5.10 2.99 3.92
CA ASP A 22 -5.77 3.14 2.61
C ASP A 22 -5.79 1.82 1.84
N ASP A 23 -6.78 1.65 0.95
CA ASP A 23 -6.87 0.48 0.06
C ASP A 23 -5.71 0.49 -0.94
N ILE A 24 -4.75 -0.42 -0.73
CA ILE A 24 -3.52 -0.49 -1.51
C ILE A 24 -3.78 -0.81 -2.99
N ASN A 25 -4.83 -1.59 -3.30
CA ASN A 25 -5.17 -1.93 -4.68
C ASN A 25 -5.69 -0.69 -5.41
N LYS A 26 -6.54 0.11 -4.76
CA LYS A 26 -7.00 1.40 -5.31
C LYS A 26 -5.84 2.36 -5.51
N TRP A 27 -4.90 2.42 -4.56
CA TRP A 27 -3.72 3.27 -4.67
C TRP A 27 -2.85 2.87 -5.88
N PHE A 28 -2.57 1.58 -6.07
CA PHE A 28 -1.83 1.10 -7.25
C PHE A 28 -2.58 1.40 -8.55
N ALA A 29 -3.90 1.20 -8.60
CA ALA A 29 -4.68 1.53 -9.79
C ALA A 29 -4.61 3.03 -10.13
N ALA A 30 -4.59 3.91 -9.13
CA ALA A 30 -4.42 5.35 -9.33
C ALA A 30 -3.01 5.68 -9.85
N LEU A 31 -1.96 5.07 -9.28
CA LEU A 31 -0.57 5.21 -9.74
C LEU A 31 -0.41 4.81 -11.20
N GLU A 32 -0.88 3.62 -11.57
CA GLU A 32 -0.70 3.09 -12.93
C GLU A 32 -1.39 3.99 -13.95
N ARG A 33 -2.62 4.45 -13.66
CA ARG A 33 -3.32 5.42 -14.51
C ARG A 33 -2.60 6.76 -14.58
N ALA A 34 -2.13 7.28 -13.45
CA ALA A 34 -1.41 8.56 -13.41
C ALA A 34 -0.11 8.50 -14.22
N CYS A 35 0.67 7.43 -14.07
CA CYS A 35 1.90 7.20 -14.82
C CYS A 35 1.63 7.09 -16.33
N VAL A 36 0.57 6.39 -16.75
CA VAL A 36 0.17 6.29 -18.16
C VAL A 36 -0.22 7.66 -18.72
N VAL A 37 -1.03 8.42 -18.00
CA VAL A 37 -1.47 9.76 -18.42
C VAL A 37 -0.30 10.74 -18.54
N GLN A 38 0.71 10.61 -17.67
CA GLN A 38 1.90 11.46 -17.63
C GLN A 38 3.06 10.94 -18.49
N ASP A 39 2.86 9.82 -19.21
CA ASP A 39 3.89 9.16 -20.03
C ASP A 39 5.19 8.86 -19.24
N VAL A 40 5.03 8.41 -17.99
CA VAL A 40 6.16 8.08 -17.11
C VAL A 40 6.76 6.75 -17.55
N PRO A 41 8.07 6.68 -17.87
CA PRO A 41 8.73 5.43 -18.24
C PRO A 41 8.63 4.38 -17.13
N GLN A 42 8.31 3.13 -17.48
CA GLN A 42 8.12 2.05 -16.50
C GLN A 42 9.33 1.83 -15.56
N ARG A 43 10.55 2.09 -16.04
CA ARG A 43 11.79 2.07 -15.23
C ARG A 43 11.77 3.04 -14.03
N GLN A 44 10.95 4.10 -14.08
CA GLN A 44 10.81 5.09 -13.01
C GLN A 44 9.70 4.74 -12.03
N TRP A 45 8.83 3.77 -12.34
CA TRP A 45 7.69 3.44 -11.47
C TRP A 45 8.15 2.82 -10.15
N ALA A 46 9.22 2.02 -10.17
CA ALA A 46 9.85 1.50 -8.97
C ALA A 46 10.32 2.63 -8.03
N ALA A 47 10.91 3.70 -8.58
CA ALA A 47 11.32 4.86 -7.79
C ALA A 47 10.12 5.57 -7.13
N ILE A 48 8.96 5.62 -7.81
CA ILE A 48 7.74 6.17 -7.20
C ILE A 48 7.32 5.34 -5.98
N LEU A 49 7.42 4.01 -6.03
CA LEU A 49 7.11 3.15 -4.87
C LEU A 49 8.02 3.45 -3.68
N TRP A 50 9.33 3.53 -3.90
CA TRP A 50 10.28 3.85 -2.83
C TRP A 50 10.02 5.22 -2.18
N LEU A 51 9.55 6.19 -2.96
CA LEU A 51 9.22 7.53 -2.46
C LEU A 51 7.83 7.60 -1.80
N SER A 52 6.90 6.75 -2.23
CA SER A 52 5.49 6.83 -1.82
C SER A 52 5.15 6.03 -0.57
N PHE A 53 5.93 5.01 -0.24
CA PHE A 53 5.71 4.17 0.95
C PHE A 53 6.66 4.54 2.09
N SER A 54 6.11 4.58 3.30
CA SER A 54 6.83 4.76 4.57
C SER A 54 6.43 3.66 5.56
N GLY A 55 7.09 3.60 6.72
CA GLY A 55 6.73 2.66 7.80
C GLY A 55 6.71 1.21 7.33
N LYS A 56 5.62 0.50 7.59
CA LYS A 56 5.48 -0.93 7.26
C LYS A 56 5.64 -1.22 5.76
N GLY A 57 5.18 -0.30 4.92
CA GLY A 57 5.32 -0.44 3.46
C GLY A 57 6.78 -0.32 3.02
N ARG A 58 7.55 0.57 3.64
CA ARG A 58 9.00 0.69 3.39
C ARG A 58 9.73 -0.56 3.86
N ASP A 59 9.41 -1.05 5.05
CA ASP A 59 10.01 -2.27 5.59
C ASP A 59 9.77 -3.47 4.66
N ARG A 60 8.56 -3.56 4.08
CA ARG A 60 8.24 -4.60 3.10
C ARG A 60 9.07 -4.45 1.81
N LEU A 61 9.23 -3.24 1.29
CA LEU A 61 10.08 -3.01 0.12
C LEU A 61 11.54 -3.40 0.39
N LEU A 62 12.06 -3.17 1.60
CA LEU A 62 13.42 -3.54 2.00
C LEU A 62 13.64 -5.07 2.09
N THR A 63 12.57 -5.88 2.09
CA THR A 63 12.71 -7.35 2.03
C THR A 63 13.03 -7.87 0.61
N VAL A 64 12.82 -7.03 -0.40
CA VAL A 64 13.15 -7.36 -1.80
C VAL A 64 14.66 -7.25 -2.00
N LYS A 65 15.23 -8.18 -2.78
CA LYS A 65 16.67 -8.19 -3.10
C LYS A 65 17.08 -6.91 -3.82
N GLU A 66 18.29 -6.44 -3.56
CA GLU A 66 18.83 -5.20 -4.17
C GLU A 66 18.80 -5.23 -5.71
N ASN A 67 19.08 -6.40 -6.32
CA ASN A 67 19.01 -6.57 -7.78
C ASN A 67 17.60 -6.36 -8.36
N ASP A 68 16.56 -6.51 -7.54
CA ASP A 68 15.16 -6.33 -7.93
C ASP A 68 14.61 -4.98 -7.45
N ALA A 69 15.43 -4.12 -6.84
CA ALA A 69 15.00 -2.83 -6.28
C ALA A 69 14.51 -1.82 -7.34
N ASN A 70 14.81 -2.05 -8.62
CA ASN A 70 14.28 -1.27 -9.75
C ASN A 70 13.11 -1.95 -10.48
N ASN A 71 12.68 -3.14 -10.03
CA ASN A 71 11.64 -3.92 -10.68
C ASN A 71 10.28 -3.63 -10.06
N PHE A 72 9.49 -2.78 -10.75
CA PHE A 72 8.16 -2.37 -10.30
C PHE A 72 7.24 -3.55 -9.97
N THR A 73 7.24 -4.59 -10.80
CA THR A 73 6.35 -5.75 -10.62
C THR A 73 6.70 -6.53 -9.35
N VAL A 74 7.99 -6.74 -9.10
CA VAL A 74 8.44 -7.44 -7.88
C VAL A 74 8.09 -6.65 -6.63
N LEU A 75 8.35 -5.34 -6.63
CA LEU A 75 8.02 -4.46 -5.51
C LEU A 75 6.51 -4.35 -5.26
N LYS A 76 5.71 -4.24 -6.33
CA LYS A 76 4.24 -4.23 -6.26
C LYS A 76 3.72 -5.53 -5.63
N ASN A 77 4.20 -6.68 -6.07
CA ASN A 77 3.79 -7.97 -5.51
C ASN A 77 4.20 -8.10 -4.03
N ALA A 78 5.42 -7.70 -3.68
CA ALA A 78 5.87 -7.72 -2.29
C ALA A 78 4.96 -6.88 -1.38
N LEU A 79 4.58 -5.67 -1.83
CA LEU A 79 3.65 -4.81 -1.12
C LEU A 79 2.25 -5.44 -1.04
N LEU A 80 1.68 -5.90 -2.16
CA LEU A 80 0.36 -6.53 -2.18
C LEU A 80 0.29 -7.76 -1.27
N ASP A 81 1.32 -8.60 -1.24
CA ASP A 81 1.37 -9.76 -0.36
C ASP A 81 1.39 -9.33 1.12
N GLY A 82 2.21 -8.32 1.46
CA GLY A 82 2.32 -7.83 2.84
C GLY A 82 1.03 -7.20 3.35
N TYR A 83 0.38 -6.38 2.53
CA TYR A 83 -0.87 -5.71 2.89
C TYR A 83 -2.09 -6.65 2.76
N GLY A 84 -2.14 -7.53 1.76
CA GLY A 84 -3.21 -8.52 1.61
C GLY A 84 -3.24 -9.53 2.75
N LEU A 85 -2.07 -9.97 3.25
CA LEU A 85 -1.99 -10.76 4.48
C LEU A 85 -2.43 -9.95 5.69
N THR A 86 -2.19 -8.64 5.72
CA THR A 86 -2.64 -7.76 6.80
C THR A 86 -4.17 -7.61 6.79
N THR A 87 -4.78 -7.34 5.63
CA THR A 87 -6.25 -7.30 5.47
C THR A 87 -6.89 -8.64 5.83
N GLU A 88 -6.28 -9.76 5.43
CA GLU A 88 -6.74 -11.10 5.79
C GLU A 88 -6.58 -11.39 7.29
N GLN A 89 -5.51 -10.91 7.93
CA GLN A 89 -5.34 -10.97 9.38
C GLN A 89 -6.41 -10.15 10.10
N TYR A 90 -6.76 -8.96 9.60
CA TYR A 90 -7.88 -8.18 10.13
C TYR A 90 -9.22 -8.87 9.92
N ARG A 91 -9.44 -9.54 8.77
CA ARG A 91 -10.63 -10.37 8.53
C ARG A 91 -10.77 -11.47 9.57
N ILE A 92 -9.68 -12.21 9.80
CA ILE A 92 -9.64 -13.29 10.80
C ILE A 92 -9.92 -12.71 12.18
N LYS A 93 -9.23 -11.62 12.56
CA LYS A 93 -9.42 -10.93 13.83
C LYS A 93 -10.87 -10.48 14.03
N PHE A 94 -11.50 -9.89 13.03
CA PHE A 94 -12.92 -9.49 13.10
C PHE A 94 -13.84 -10.70 13.28
N ARG A 95 -13.63 -11.78 12.52
CA ARG A 95 -14.45 -13.01 12.63
C ARG A 95 -14.30 -13.72 13.97
N GLU A 96 -13.11 -13.67 14.54
CA GLU A 96 -12.81 -14.28 15.84
C GLU A 96 -13.18 -13.37 17.02
N THR A 97 -13.49 -12.09 16.76
CA THR A 97 -13.88 -11.14 17.80
C THR A 97 -15.18 -11.58 18.46
N LYS A 98 -15.09 -11.90 19.75
CA LYS A 98 -16.22 -12.21 20.63
C LYS A 98 -16.11 -11.37 21.89
N LYS A 99 -17.24 -10.86 22.36
CA LYS A 99 -17.28 -10.10 23.60
C LYS A 99 -16.94 -11.01 24.77
N GLU A 100 -15.95 -10.61 25.57
CA GLU A 100 -15.66 -11.29 26.82
C GLU A 100 -16.68 -10.93 27.91
N SER A 101 -16.89 -11.83 28.87
CA SER A 101 -17.86 -11.65 29.95
C SER A 101 -17.54 -10.45 30.86
N SER A 102 -16.26 -10.06 30.94
CA SER A 102 -15.77 -8.92 31.74
C SER A 102 -15.58 -7.62 30.94
N GLN A 103 -15.73 -7.65 29.62
CA GLN A 103 -15.48 -6.48 28.76
C GLN A 103 -16.68 -5.52 28.75
N ASP A 104 -16.47 -4.21 28.66
CA ASP A 104 -17.58 -3.29 28.40
C ASP A 104 -18.06 -3.37 26.93
N TRP A 105 -19.33 -3.04 26.68
CA TRP A 105 -19.88 -3.06 25.32
C TRP A 105 -19.27 -2.00 24.40
N VAL A 106 -18.88 -0.84 24.95
CA VAL A 106 -18.23 0.22 24.16
C VAL A 106 -16.87 -0.25 23.67
N ASP A 107 -16.08 -0.85 24.57
CA ASP A 107 -14.76 -1.40 24.23
C ASP A 107 -14.85 -2.56 23.22
N PHE A 108 -15.88 -3.40 23.34
CA PHE A 108 -16.12 -4.47 22.37
C PHE A 108 -16.42 -3.93 20.97
N ILE A 109 -17.28 -2.92 20.88
CA ILE A 109 -17.62 -2.28 19.59
C ILE A 109 -16.40 -1.59 19.01
N ASP A 110 -15.64 -0.84 19.81
CA ASP A 110 -14.44 -0.14 19.33
C ASP A 110 -13.40 -1.10 18.74
N HIS A 111 -13.14 -2.24 19.41
CA HIS A 111 -12.26 -3.28 18.86
C HIS A 111 -12.82 -3.96 17.60
N SER A 112 -14.13 -4.19 17.55
CA SER A 112 -14.79 -4.81 16.40
C SER A 112 -14.78 -3.89 15.18
N VAL A 113 -15.00 -2.59 15.38
CA VAL A 113 -14.95 -1.58 14.31
C VAL A 113 -13.53 -1.47 13.77
N LYS A 114 -12.51 -1.39 14.63
CA LYS A 114 -11.10 -1.36 14.18
C LYS A 114 -10.70 -2.59 13.36
N ALA A 115 -11.19 -3.78 13.74
CA ALA A 115 -10.93 -5.01 12.99
C ALA A 115 -11.69 -5.05 11.65
N LEU A 116 -12.92 -4.52 11.61
CA LEU A 116 -13.71 -4.40 10.39
C LEU A 116 -13.11 -3.38 9.42
N GLU A 117 -12.71 -2.21 9.91
CA GLU A 117 -12.03 -1.19 9.12
C GLU A 117 -10.77 -1.80 8.49
N GLY A 118 -9.91 -2.43 9.28
CA GLY A 118 -8.72 -3.11 8.75
C GLY A 118 -8.99 -4.25 7.76
N TRP A 119 -10.20 -4.82 7.74
CA TRP A 119 -10.61 -5.83 6.75
C TRP A 119 -11.17 -5.20 5.46
N LEU A 120 -11.86 -4.06 5.55
CA LEU A 120 -12.46 -3.39 4.40
C LEU A 120 -11.47 -2.50 3.63
N HIS A 121 -10.26 -2.36 4.15
CA HIS A 121 -9.12 -1.66 3.54
C HIS A 121 -8.18 -2.64 2.83
#